data_AF-A0A1W9UDN2-F1
#
_entry.id   AF-A0A1W9UDN2-F1
#
_cell.length_a   1.000
_cell.length_b   1.000
_cell.length_c   1.000
_cell.angle_alpha   90.00
_cell.angle_beta   90.00
_cell.angle_gamma   90.00
#
_symmetry.space_group_name_H-M   'P 1'
#
loop_
_entity.id
_entity.type
_entity.pdbx_description
1 polymer ?
#
loop_
_entity_poly.entity_id
_entity_poly.type
_entity_poly.pdbx_seq_one_letter_code
_entity_poly.pdbx_strand_id
1 'polypeptide(L)'
;MSDKSFRRPRFSGAGPGPVILIAVLGVMVLAALCFALWGLIIYPATPTATPMPVVGTLTAIAEAVREAQPAGAEATATTRVSLPATSQPGETKAPPPDTPALLPTDTVTAPDADTPAPLPTATVAPAADDTPTRPPTAPEATDTSPPPTFTPIPAAPVNGFDFGLQAHMIGVGHDDTVKAVKDLGFRWLKQQIEWEKFEKSKGQYDWGEIDRMVETCDKNGIYLLVSVVKAPDWARGSDFDPNVEGPPADFQDYADFLGAMAARYKGRIQAYEIWNEQNLHYEWGNEQIDAARYVQLLAAAYEAIKIADPQAQVISGALTPAGTVPGPDGRLLAVEDATYLRQMYDAGLKNYCDGVGVHPSGYNIPPDVDWQTYQDSSAQFRGLWDTPHYSWSFSGVLETYRQIMVQNNDADTLLWVTEFGWAVEPNPPPGREYAADNTRQEQRDWTVRAFQLGKSWGWVGPMFLWNLNFCQIVPGSEQAMWSIIEQDGSPLPVYEALRDMPK
;
A
#
# COMPACT_ATOMS: atom_id res chain seq x y z
N MET A 1 -36.06 62.34 1.43
CA MET A 1 -36.00 63.22 2.63
C MET A 1 -34.84 62.71 3.48
N SER A 2 -33.62 63.18 3.20
CA SER A 2 -32.89 64.26 3.90
C SER A 2 -32.33 63.75 5.25
N ASP A 3 -31.06 63.40 5.38
CA ASP A 3 -29.82 64.23 5.32
C ASP A 3 -29.67 65.20 6.50
N LYS A 4 -28.47 65.15 7.12
CA LYS A 4 -27.76 66.10 8.03
C LYS A 4 -26.80 65.30 8.93
N SER A 5 -25.50 65.17 8.65
CA SER A 5 -24.39 66.12 8.80
C SER A 5 -24.28 66.79 10.19
N PHE A 6 -23.16 66.56 10.91
CA PHE A 6 -22.31 67.66 11.44
C PHE A 6 -20.95 67.21 12.02
N ARG A 7 -19.92 67.77 11.38
CA ARG A 7 -18.58 68.27 11.78
C ARG A 7 -17.85 67.84 13.08
N ARG A 8 -16.54 67.64 12.84
CA ARG A 8 -15.35 67.59 13.72
C ARG A 8 -15.23 68.73 14.74
N PRO A 9 -14.38 68.56 15.77
CA PRO A 9 -13.54 69.62 16.30
C PRO A 9 -12.08 69.54 15.78
N ARG A 10 -11.46 70.71 15.61
CA ARG A 10 -10.02 70.94 15.44
C ARG A 10 -9.56 71.78 16.63
N PHE A 11 -8.39 71.50 17.20
CA PHE A 11 -7.42 72.48 17.73
C PHE A 11 -6.06 71.75 17.86
N SER A 12 -5.03 72.19 17.10
CA SER A 12 -3.76 72.80 17.56
C SER A 12 -2.99 71.96 18.58
N GLY A 13 -1.70 71.64 18.47
CA GLY A 13 -0.59 72.18 17.69
C GLY A 13 0.70 71.89 18.50
N ALA A 14 1.82 71.68 17.80
CA ALA A 14 3.20 71.58 18.28
C ALA A 14 3.57 70.40 19.21
N GLY A 15 4.50 69.54 18.74
CA GLY A 15 4.98 68.36 19.45
C GLY A 15 6.23 68.58 20.34
N PRO A 16 6.72 67.53 21.01
CA PRO A 16 8.12 67.36 21.42
C PRO A 16 8.81 66.34 20.47
N GLY A 17 10.09 66.41 20.13
CA GLY A 17 11.24 66.69 20.99
C GLY A 17 11.90 65.36 21.40
N PRO A 18 13.22 65.17 21.18
CA PRO A 18 13.84 63.84 21.06
C PRO A 18 14.16 63.23 22.43
N VAL A 19 13.35 62.27 22.90
CA VAL A 19 13.68 61.46 24.10
C VAL A 19 13.42 59.95 23.92
N ILE A 20 12.85 59.50 22.79
CA ILE A 20 12.54 58.08 22.54
C ILE A 20 13.45 57.51 21.44
N LEU A 21 14.76 57.71 21.57
CA LEU A 21 15.76 56.99 20.77
C LEU A 21 16.95 56.48 21.60
N ILE A 22 16.86 56.52 22.94
CA ILE A 22 17.93 56.03 23.85
C ILE A 22 17.47 54.82 24.68
N ALA A 23 16.17 54.50 24.75
CA ALA A 23 15.68 53.33 25.48
C ALA A 23 15.64 52.02 24.67
N VAL A 24 15.72 52.07 23.34
CA VAL A 24 15.59 50.88 22.47
C VAL A 24 16.95 50.28 22.05
N LEU A 25 18.07 51.00 22.25
CA LEU A 25 19.43 50.49 22.04
C LEU A 25 20.10 49.94 23.31
N GLY A 26 19.52 50.17 24.50
CA GLY A 26 20.09 49.74 25.79
C GLY A 26 19.76 48.30 26.21
N VAL A 27 18.70 47.68 25.66
CA VAL A 27 18.32 46.30 26.03
C VAL A 27 18.92 45.25 25.07
N MET A 28 19.39 45.66 23.90
CA MET A 28 19.99 44.76 22.90
C MET A 28 21.50 44.51 23.07
N VAL A 29 22.17 45.13 24.04
CA VAL A 29 23.61 44.89 24.33
C VAL A 29 23.84 44.05 25.59
N LEU A 30 22.85 43.85 26.46
CA LEU A 30 23.01 43.04 27.68
C LEU A 30 22.68 41.54 27.53
N ALA A 31 21.98 41.13 26.46
CA ALA A 31 21.70 39.70 26.21
C ALA A 31 22.82 38.99 25.41
N ALA A 32 23.69 39.75 24.74
CA ALA A 32 24.79 39.21 23.94
C ALA A 32 26.09 38.98 24.72
N LEU A 33 26.15 39.33 26.02
CA LEU A 33 27.35 39.22 26.86
C LEU A 33 27.32 38.11 27.92
N CYS A 34 26.22 37.35 28.05
CA CYS A 34 26.14 36.22 28.98
C CYS A 34 26.40 34.84 28.36
N PHE A 35 26.59 34.74 27.04
CA PHE A 35 26.96 33.46 26.38
C PHE A 35 28.43 33.39 25.93
N ALA A 36 29.22 34.45 26.12
CA ALA A 36 30.60 34.52 25.65
C ALA A 36 31.68 34.27 26.74
N LEU A 37 31.32 33.87 27.96
CA LEU A 37 32.27 33.82 29.09
C LEU A 37 32.16 32.58 29.99
N TRP A 38 31.74 31.45 29.43
CA TRP A 38 31.91 30.12 30.07
C TRP A 38 32.52 29.09 29.12
N GLY A 39 33.38 29.55 28.21
CA GLY A 39 34.33 28.73 27.46
C GLY A 39 35.75 29.05 27.93
N LEU A 40 36.55 27.99 28.18
CA LEU A 40 37.94 27.96 28.69
C LEU A 40 38.14 28.14 30.21
N ILE A 41 38.03 27.04 30.98
CA ILE A 41 39.12 26.55 31.83
C ILE A 41 39.14 25.01 31.72
N ILE A 42 40.30 24.47 31.30
CA ILE A 42 40.69 23.05 31.11
C ILE A 42 40.54 22.48 29.69
N TYR A 43 41.61 22.65 28.89
CA TYR A 43 42.11 21.69 27.89
C TYR A 43 43.54 21.31 28.29
N PRO A 44 44.01 20.06 28.05
CA PRO A 44 44.62 19.68 26.75
C PRO A 44 44.16 18.27 26.30
N ALA A 45 44.30 17.73 25.09
CA ALA A 45 45.08 18.02 23.89
C ALA A 45 44.36 17.43 22.65
N THR A 46 44.73 17.88 21.44
CA THR A 46 44.25 17.45 20.10
C THR A 46 44.80 16.06 19.68
N PRO A 47 44.15 15.31 18.76
CA PRO A 47 44.27 15.59 17.32
C PRO A 47 42.95 15.52 16.52
N THR A 48 42.77 16.51 15.64
CA THR A 48 41.99 16.52 14.39
C THR A 48 40.87 15.47 14.23
N ALA A 49 39.64 15.84 14.57
CA ALA A 49 38.43 15.20 14.06
C ALA A 49 37.88 16.05 12.90
N THR A 50 37.81 15.45 11.72
CA THR A 50 36.99 15.89 10.59
C THR A 50 35.53 16.03 11.03
N PRO A 51 34.77 17.01 10.51
CA PRO A 51 33.34 17.10 10.80
C PRO A 51 32.63 15.84 10.29
N MET A 52 31.98 15.10 11.19
CA MET A 52 31.16 13.93 10.85
C MET A 52 29.92 14.39 10.07
N PRO A 53 29.61 13.76 8.92
CA PRO A 53 28.34 13.98 8.26
C PRO A 53 27.25 13.20 9.01
N VAL A 54 26.17 13.89 9.37
CA VAL A 54 24.89 13.24 9.68
C VAL A 54 24.29 12.83 8.33
N VAL A 55 24.84 11.77 7.74
CA VAL A 55 24.37 11.11 6.53
C VAL A 55 24.51 9.63 6.81
N GLY A 56 23.46 8.99 7.33
CA GLY A 56 23.57 7.64 7.85
C GLY A 56 22.26 6.87 7.98
N THR A 57 21.23 7.25 7.22
CA THR A 57 19.96 6.49 7.14
C THR A 57 19.31 6.50 5.74
N LEU A 58 19.80 7.33 4.80
CA LEU A 58 19.28 7.35 3.42
C LEU A 58 20.11 6.51 2.43
N THR A 59 21.38 6.23 2.75
CA THR A 59 22.26 5.47 1.84
C THR A 59 21.97 3.97 1.82
N ALA A 60 21.48 3.41 2.94
CA ALA A 60 21.08 2.00 3.02
C ALA A 60 19.72 1.72 2.35
N ILE A 61 18.84 2.73 2.26
CA ILE A 61 17.52 2.63 1.59
C ILE A 61 17.71 2.63 0.05
N ALA A 62 18.71 3.37 -0.45
CA ALA A 62 19.06 3.35 -1.87
C ALA A 62 19.63 1.99 -2.34
N GLU A 63 20.26 1.21 -1.45
CA GLU A 63 20.75 -0.14 -1.78
C GLU A 63 19.63 -1.19 -1.82
N ALA A 64 18.58 -1.08 -1.00
CA ALA A 64 17.42 -1.98 -1.06
C ALA A 64 16.58 -1.79 -2.35
N VAL A 65 16.50 -0.54 -2.84
CA VAL A 65 15.88 -0.24 -4.13
C VAL A 65 16.71 -0.75 -5.32
N ARG A 66 18.04 -0.75 -5.20
CA ARG A 66 18.95 -1.30 -6.24
C ARG A 66 18.67 -2.77 -6.51
N GLU A 67 18.25 -3.52 -5.50
CA GLU A 67 18.15 -4.96 -5.59
C GLU A 67 16.74 -5.46 -5.92
N ALA A 68 15.65 -4.72 -5.62
CA ALA A 68 14.27 -5.11 -6.00
C ALA A 68 14.00 -5.20 -7.52
N GLN A 69 14.95 -4.76 -8.36
CA GLN A 69 14.90 -4.82 -9.81
C GLN A 69 15.69 -6.04 -10.31
N PRO A 70 15.30 -6.71 -11.41
CA PRO A 70 16.05 -7.86 -11.94
C PRO A 70 17.52 -7.46 -12.17
N ALA A 71 18.40 -7.93 -11.28
CA ALA A 71 19.83 -7.68 -11.38
C ALA A 71 20.37 -8.44 -12.59
N GLY A 72 20.92 -7.70 -13.57
CA GLY A 72 21.62 -8.27 -14.70
C GLY A 72 22.81 -9.11 -14.23
N ALA A 73 22.77 -10.41 -14.49
CA ALA A 73 23.90 -11.31 -14.25
C ALA A 73 25.04 -11.00 -15.24
N GLU A 74 26.23 -10.77 -14.72
CA GLU A 74 27.47 -10.65 -15.50
C GLU A 74 27.71 -11.90 -16.33
N ALA A 75 27.65 -11.75 -17.66
CA ALA A 75 27.98 -12.80 -18.61
C ALA A 75 29.50 -13.01 -18.69
N THR A 76 30.00 -14.14 -18.20
CA THR A 76 31.33 -14.65 -18.57
C THR A 76 31.21 -15.51 -19.83
N ALA A 77 31.89 -15.06 -20.88
CA ALA A 77 31.94 -15.69 -22.18
C ALA A 77 32.55 -17.11 -22.14
N THR A 78 31.97 -18.05 -22.90
CA THR A 78 32.76 -19.10 -23.56
C THR A 78 32.06 -19.68 -24.80
N THR A 79 32.71 -19.43 -25.94
CA THR A 79 32.89 -20.26 -27.14
C THR A 79 31.68 -20.88 -27.87
N ARG A 80 31.44 -20.31 -29.06
CA ARG A 80 30.64 -20.85 -30.18
C ARG A 80 31.12 -22.22 -30.66
N VAL A 81 30.17 -23.11 -30.95
CA VAL A 81 30.26 -24.08 -32.07
C VAL A 81 28.93 -24.06 -32.82
N SER A 82 29.02 -23.94 -34.16
CA SER A 82 27.90 -23.71 -35.07
C SER A 82 27.48 -24.97 -35.85
N LEU A 83 26.22 -24.91 -36.35
CA LEU A 83 25.61 -25.52 -37.56
C LEU A 83 24.79 -26.82 -37.38
N PRO A 84 23.79 -27.11 -38.26
CA PRO A 84 22.87 -26.22 -38.97
C PRO A 84 21.39 -26.68 -38.96
N ALA A 85 20.51 -25.78 -39.45
CA ALA A 85 19.07 -25.97 -39.65
C ALA A 85 18.70 -26.89 -40.83
N THR A 86 17.49 -27.48 -40.82
CA THR A 86 16.69 -27.78 -42.03
C THR A 86 15.21 -28.08 -41.72
N SER A 87 14.32 -27.29 -42.35
CA SER A 87 13.02 -27.62 -43.00
C SER A 87 11.88 -28.38 -42.29
N GLN A 88 10.71 -27.71 -42.21
CA GLN A 88 9.34 -28.26 -42.31
C GLN A 88 8.93 -28.47 -43.81
N PRO A 89 7.71 -28.97 -44.21
CA PRO A 89 6.44 -29.23 -43.48
C PRO A 89 5.66 -30.54 -43.84
N GLY A 90 4.54 -30.83 -43.15
CA GLY A 90 3.55 -31.84 -43.57
C GLY A 90 2.29 -31.92 -42.69
N GLU A 91 1.13 -31.64 -43.29
CA GLU A 91 -0.24 -31.62 -42.73
C GLU A 91 -0.85 -33.00 -42.35
N THR A 92 -1.82 -33.01 -41.42
CA THR A 92 -3.25 -33.47 -41.53
C THR A 92 -3.85 -34.26 -40.32
N LYS A 93 -4.90 -33.65 -39.74
CA LYS A 93 -6.27 -34.18 -39.44
C LYS A 93 -6.53 -35.23 -38.32
N ALA A 94 -7.37 -34.83 -37.33
CA ALA A 94 -8.17 -35.67 -36.40
C ALA A 94 -9.50 -36.16 -37.09
N PRO A 95 -10.40 -37.06 -36.56
CA PRO A 95 -10.88 -37.22 -35.16
C PRO A 95 -11.32 -38.70 -34.76
N PRO A 96 -12.36 -39.02 -33.92
CA PRO A 96 -12.30 -39.62 -32.56
C PRO A 96 -13.08 -40.98 -32.42
N PRO A 97 -13.78 -41.32 -31.29
CA PRO A 97 -13.33 -41.92 -30.01
C PRO A 97 -13.97 -43.30 -29.71
N ASP A 98 -13.57 -44.01 -28.63
CA ASP A 98 -14.46 -44.91 -27.84
C ASP A 98 -13.79 -45.40 -26.52
N THR A 99 -14.64 -45.65 -25.51
CA THR A 99 -14.36 -45.96 -24.07
C THR A 99 -14.71 -47.45 -23.76
N PRO A 100 -14.76 -47.95 -22.50
CA PRO A 100 -13.72 -48.36 -21.53
C PRO A 100 -13.71 -49.89 -21.21
N ALA A 101 -12.69 -50.39 -20.47
CA ALA A 101 -12.83 -51.56 -19.57
C ALA A 101 -11.71 -51.74 -18.51
N LEU A 102 -12.12 -51.70 -17.24
CA LEU A 102 -11.86 -52.62 -16.10
C LEU A 102 -10.45 -52.87 -15.50
N LEU A 103 -10.39 -52.49 -14.20
CA LEU A 103 -9.61 -52.91 -13.01
C LEU A 103 -8.92 -54.30 -12.98
N PRO A 104 -7.92 -54.49 -12.07
CA PRO A 104 -8.24 -55.01 -10.72
C PRO A 104 -7.57 -54.26 -9.55
N THR A 105 -8.27 -54.36 -8.42
CA THR A 105 -8.00 -53.83 -7.08
C THR A 105 -7.17 -54.81 -6.25
N ASP A 106 -6.15 -54.33 -5.53
CA ASP A 106 -5.51 -55.08 -4.45
C ASP A 106 -5.99 -54.60 -3.09
N THR A 107 -6.38 -55.58 -2.27
CA THR A 107 -7.02 -55.46 -0.96
C THR A 107 -5.97 -55.77 0.12
N VAL A 108 -5.84 -54.93 1.14
CA VAL A 108 -5.12 -55.29 2.38
C VAL A 108 -6.09 -55.25 3.55
N THR A 109 -6.18 -56.40 4.21
CA THR A 109 -7.09 -56.78 5.29
C THR A 109 -6.61 -56.26 6.65
N ALA A 110 -7.56 -55.79 7.48
CA ALA A 110 -7.39 -55.56 8.92
C ALA A 110 -7.59 -56.86 9.74
N PRO A 111 -7.07 -56.98 10.97
CA PRO A 111 -7.57 -57.95 11.92
C PRO A 111 -8.38 -57.32 13.07
N ASP A 112 -9.27 -58.14 13.59
CA ASP A 112 -10.37 -57.87 14.53
C ASP A 112 -9.99 -57.55 15.98
N ALA A 113 -11.04 -57.09 16.67
CA ALA A 113 -11.18 -56.61 18.04
C ALA A 113 -10.77 -57.57 19.16
N ASP A 114 -10.38 -56.97 20.29
CA ASP A 114 -10.56 -57.57 21.62
C ASP A 114 -10.89 -56.47 22.66
N THR A 115 -11.91 -56.71 23.48
CA THR A 115 -12.44 -55.81 24.52
C THR A 115 -11.94 -56.24 25.90
N PRO A 116 -11.58 -55.30 26.79
CA PRO A 116 -11.75 -55.52 28.23
C PRO A 116 -12.57 -54.43 28.95
N ALA A 117 -13.26 -54.89 30.00
CA ALA A 117 -14.23 -54.21 30.86
C ALA A 117 -13.63 -53.12 31.81
N PRO A 118 -14.46 -52.30 32.50
CA PRO A 118 -14.09 -50.98 33.03
C PRO A 118 -13.58 -51.01 34.48
N LEU A 119 -12.79 -49.98 34.87
CA LEU A 119 -12.31 -49.71 36.23
C LEU A 119 -12.00 -48.19 36.37
N PRO A 120 -11.94 -47.61 37.59
CA PRO A 120 -13.03 -46.86 38.22
C PRO A 120 -12.85 -45.33 38.20
N THR A 121 -13.98 -44.64 38.39
CA THR A 121 -14.15 -43.18 38.55
C THR A 121 -13.25 -42.59 39.64
N ALA A 122 -12.45 -41.58 39.29
CA ALA A 122 -11.74 -40.74 40.24
C ALA A 122 -12.66 -39.63 40.78
N THR A 123 -12.90 -39.65 42.08
CA THR A 123 -13.58 -38.59 42.85
C THR A 123 -12.70 -37.35 42.92
N VAL A 124 -13.17 -36.22 42.40
CA VAL A 124 -12.54 -34.90 42.61
C VAL A 124 -13.08 -34.30 43.91
N ALA A 125 -12.19 -34.05 44.87
CA ALA A 125 -12.45 -33.26 46.07
C ALA A 125 -12.38 -31.75 45.72
N PRO A 126 -13.14 -30.87 46.41
CA PRO A 126 -13.19 -29.45 46.09
C PRO A 126 -11.89 -28.73 46.53
N ALA A 127 -11.27 -28.01 45.59
CA ALA A 127 -10.13 -27.15 45.87
C ALA A 127 -10.60 -25.79 46.43
N ALA A 128 -9.82 -25.29 47.38
CA ALA A 128 -10.08 -24.11 48.20
C ALA A 128 -10.00 -22.79 47.40
N ASP A 129 -10.75 -21.82 47.91
CA ASP A 129 -10.87 -20.44 47.48
C ASP A 129 -9.65 -19.64 47.94
N ASP A 130 -8.75 -19.30 47.01
CA ASP A 130 -7.64 -18.36 47.22
C ASP A 130 -7.76 -17.24 46.17
N THR A 131 -8.44 -16.16 46.54
CA THR A 131 -8.52 -14.93 45.73
C THR A 131 -7.31 -14.03 46.04
N PRO A 132 -6.46 -13.64 45.05
CA PRO A 132 -5.51 -12.56 45.24
C PRO A 132 -6.14 -11.22 44.86
N THR A 133 -6.23 -10.32 45.84
CA THR A 133 -6.74 -8.95 45.69
C THR A 133 -5.83 -8.12 44.76
N ARG A 134 -6.34 -7.70 43.59
CA ARG A 134 -5.66 -6.79 42.66
C ARG A 134 -5.68 -5.35 43.20
N PRO A 135 -4.59 -4.56 43.11
CA PRO A 135 -4.62 -3.13 43.46
C PRO A 135 -5.46 -2.32 42.46
N PRO A 136 -5.96 -1.13 42.84
CA PRO A 136 -6.89 -0.37 42.00
C PRO A 136 -6.20 0.23 40.77
N THR A 137 -6.71 -0.12 39.60
CA THR A 137 -6.30 0.44 38.30
C THR A 137 -6.75 1.90 38.19
N ALA A 138 -5.84 2.80 37.80
CA ALA A 138 -6.15 4.18 37.43
C ALA A 138 -7.00 4.22 36.13
N PRO A 139 -7.78 5.28 35.85
CA PRO A 139 -8.80 5.25 34.81
C PRO A 139 -8.19 5.17 33.40
N GLU A 140 -8.59 4.13 32.68
CA GLU A 140 -8.32 3.84 31.28
C GLU A 140 -9.21 4.74 30.40
N ALA A 141 -8.60 5.60 29.58
CA ALA A 141 -9.32 6.40 28.59
C ALA A 141 -9.57 5.53 27.35
N THR A 142 -10.57 4.67 27.44
CA THR A 142 -11.23 4.09 26.26
C THR A 142 -12.05 5.21 25.63
N ASP A 143 -11.82 5.53 24.35
CA ASP A 143 -12.80 6.29 23.58
C ASP A 143 -14.03 5.39 23.39
N THR A 144 -14.93 5.43 24.37
CA THR A 144 -16.18 4.67 24.43
C THR A 144 -17.28 5.30 23.57
N SER A 145 -16.92 6.22 22.67
CA SER A 145 -17.89 6.89 21.80
C SER A 145 -18.70 5.84 21.02
N PRO A 146 -20.03 5.78 21.23
CA PRO A 146 -20.86 4.81 20.53
C PRO A 146 -20.69 4.99 19.02
N PRO A 147 -20.68 3.89 18.23
CA PRO A 147 -20.56 4.00 16.78
C PRO A 147 -21.66 4.94 16.29
N PRO A 148 -21.30 5.98 15.52
CA PRO A 148 -22.26 6.98 15.10
C PRO A 148 -23.37 6.35 14.24
N THR A 149 -24.62 6.76 14.47
CA THR A 149 -25.78 6.20 13.79
C THR A 149 -25.98 6.89 12.45
N PHE A 150 -25.91 6.14 11.34
CA PHE A 150 -25.95 6.71 9.98
C PHE A 150 -26.89 5.97 9.02
N THR A 151 -27.24 6.66 7.92
CA THR A 151 -28.11 6.13 6.85
C THR A 151 -27.25 5.42 5.81
N PRO A 152 -27.56 4.18 5.39
CA PRO A 152 -26.74 3.44 4.42
C PRO A 152 -26.69 4.12 3.04
N ILE A 153 -25.51 4.14 2.41
CA ILE A 153 -25.31 4.51 0.99
C ILE A 153 -25.81 3.36 0.10
N PRO A 154 -26.32 3.64 -1.12
CA PRO A 154 -26.54 2.60 -2.11
C PRO A 154 -25.28 1.74 -2.31
N ALA A 155 -25.45 0.41 -2.30
CA ALA A 155 -24.35 -0.53 -2.47
C ALA A 155 -23.49 -0.16 -3.69
N ALA A 156 -22.17 -0.11 -3.51
CA ALA A 156 -21.26 0.15 -4.62
C ALA A 156 -21.36 -0.93 -5.68
N PRO A 157 -21.19 -0.60 -6.98
CA PRO A 157 -21.03 -1.60 -8.02
C PRO A 157 -19.64 -2.22 -7.87
N VAL A 158 -19.53 -3.20 -6.98
CA VAL A 158 -18.28 -3.93 -6.70
C VAL A 158 -17.99 -5.03 -7.72
N ASN A 159 -18.98 -5.39 -8.53
CA ASN A 159 -18.91 -6.46 -9.53
C ASN A 159 -18.59 -5.94 -10.94
N GLY A 160 -17.79 -4.88 -11.06
CA GLY A 160 -17.44 -4.32 -12.35
C GLY A 160 -16.40 -3.21 -12.26
N PHE A 161 -16.11 -2.64 -13.43
CA PHE A 161 -15.17 -1.54 -13.55
C PHE A 161 -15.70 -0.24 -12.93
N ASP A 162 -14.83 0.50 -12.25
CA ASP A 162 -15.10 1.84 -11.74
C ASP A 162 -13.81 2.66 -11.60
N PHE A 163 -13.95 3.97 -11.45
CA PHE A 163 -12.81 4.88 -11.35
C PHE A 163 -12.56 5.30 -9.90
N GLY A 164 -11.32 5.09 -9.47
CA GLY A 164 -10.83 5.41 -8.15
C GLY A 164 -9.53 6.19 -8.16
N LEU A 165 -9.23 6.77 -7.01
CA LEU A 165 -8.02 7.54 -6.74
C LEU A 165 -7.51 7.19 -5.36
N GLN A 166 -6.20 7.04 -5.21
CA GLN A 166 -5.60 6.93 -3.89
C GLN A 166 -5.15 8.30 -3.41
N ALA A 167 -5.46 8.61 -2.16
CA ALA A 167 -5.06 9.85 -1.51
C ALA A 167 -4.69 9.58 -0.05
N HIS A 168 -3.91 10.49 0.53
CA HIS A 168 -3.67 10.51 1.96
C HIS A 168 -4.64 11.50 2.63
N MET A 169 -5.49 10.99 3.52
CA MET A 169 -6.51 11.73 4.26
C MET A 169 -6.27 11.74 5.77
N ILE A 170 -5.56 10.76 6.32
CA ILE A 170 -5.32 10.66 7.76
C ILE A 170 -4.49 11.85 8.25
N GLY A 171 -4.97 12.54 9.30
CA GLY A 171 -4.25 13.66 9.91
C GLY A 171 -4.23 14.95 9.07
N VAL A 172 -5.04 15.03 8.01
CA VAL A 172 -5.16 16.21 7.15
C VAL A 172 -6.63 16.57 6.87
N GLY A 173 -6.86 17.73 6.24
CA GLY A 173 -8.20 18.13 5.82
C GLY A 173 -8.73 17.25 4.69
N HIS A 174 -10.03 16.91 4.74
CA HIS A 174 -10.66 15.99 3.78
C HIS A 174 -11.36 16.68 2.60
N ASP A 175 -11.70 17.97 2.76
CA ASP A 175 -12.57 18.69 1.82
C ASP A 175 -11.98 18.79 0.40
N ASP A 176 -10.67 19.04 0.30
CA ASP A 176 -9.99 19.15 -1.00
C ASP A 176 -9.90 17.80 -1.71
N THR A 177 -9.64 16.72 -0.98
CA THR A 177 -9.64 15.35 -1.53
C THR A 177 -11.02 14.97 -2.05
N VAL A 178 -12.08 15.21 -1.27
CA VAL A 178 -13.46 14.94 -1.71
C VAL A 178 -13.84 15.79 -2.92
N LYS A 179 -13.45 17.06 -2.92
CA LYS A 179 -13.70 17.97 -4.05
C LYS A 179 -13.00 17.44 -5.31
N ALA A 180 -11.75 17.02 -5.21
CA ALA A 180 -10.98 16.47 -6.32
C ALA A 180 -11.64 15.21 -6.90
N VAL A 181 -11.99 14.23 -6.05
CA VAL A 181 -12.68 12.99 -6.50
C VAL A 181 -13.96 13.32 -7.27
N LYS A 182 -14.77 14.25 -6.76
CA LYS A 182 -16.03 14.67 -7.39
C LYS A 182 -15.81 15.45 -8.69
N ASP A 183 -14.82 16.34 -8.71
CA ASP A 183 -14.46 17.11 -9.90
C ASP A 183 -14.01 16.19 -11.03
N LEU A 184 -13.21 15.17 -10.71
CA LEU A 184 -12.80 14.12 -11.65
C LEU A 184 -13.95 13.22 -12.13
N GLY A 185 -15.12 13.28 -11.47
CA GLY A 185 -16.24 12.36 -11.73
C GLY A 185 -15.95 10.92 -11.29
N PHE A 186 -14.99 10.73 -10.39
CA PHE A 186 -14.67 9.43 -9.79
C PHE A 186 -15.58 9.17 -8.59
N ARG A 187 -15.65 7.91 -8.17
CA ARG A 187 -16.52 7.49 -7.05
C ARG A 187 -15.79 6.73 -5.96
N TRP A 188 -14.60 6.20 -6.25
CA TRP A 188 -13.81 5.45 -5.30
C TRP A 188 -12.63 6.26 -4.78
N LEU A 189 -12.34 6.06 -3.50
CA LEU A 189 -11.11 6.51 -2.87
C LEU A 189 -10.43 5.32 -2.18
N LYS A 190 -9.12 5.17 -2.39
CA LYS A 190 -8.27 4.27 -1.60
C LYS A 190 -7.50 5.07 -0.54
N GLN A 191 -7.47 4.54 0.68
CA GLN A 191 -6.62 5.02 1.78
C GLN A 191 -5.90 3.84 2.42
N GLN A 192 -4.61 3.98 2.70
CA GLN A 192 -3.88 3.01 3.51
C GLN A 192 -4.03 3.33 5.01
N ILE A 193 -4.35 2.34 5.83
CA ILE A 193 -4.55 2.41 7.27
C ILE A 193 -3.44 1.60 7.95
N GLU A 194 -2.59 2.31 8.67
CA GLU A 194 -1.48 1.73 9.42
C GLU A 194 -2.00 1.27 10.78
N TRP A 195 -2.23 -0.03 10.94
CA TRP A 195 -2.84 -0.64 12.12
C TRP A 195 -2.15 -0.20 13.42
N GLU A 196 -0.82 -0.15 13.42
CA GLU A 196 -0.02 0.33 14.56
C GLU A 196 -0.41 1.71 15.09
N LYS A 197 -0.94 2.60 14.25
CA LYS A 197 -1.35 3.96 14.65
C LYS A 197 -2.69 3.97 15.38
N PHE A 198 -3.52 2.97 15.12
CA PHE A 198 -4.92 2.92 15.55
C PHE A 198 -5.21 1.85 16.59
N GLU A 199 -4.25 0.99 16.95
CA GLU A 199 -4.36 0.07 18.07
C GLU A 199 -3.03 -0.04 18.82
N LYS A 200 -2.72 0.98 19.62
CA LYS A 200 -1.44 1.05 20.38
C LYS A 200 -1.32 -0.02 21.47
N SER A 201 -2.44 -0.62 21.86
CA SER A 201 -2.50 -1.73 22.80
C SER A 201 -3.70 -2.60 22.42
N LYS A 202 -3.57 -3.92 22.58
CA LYS A 202 -4.60 -4.88 22.17
C LYS A 202 -6.00 -4.51 22.72
N GLY A 203 -6.98 -4.44 21.82
CA GLY A 203 -8.37 -4.09 22.06
C GLY A 203 -8.64 -2.59 22.29
N GLN A 204 -7.62 -1.73 22.25
CA GLN A 204 -7.73 -0.29 22.50
C GLN A 204 -7.60 0.48 21.19
N TYR A 205 -8.74 0.59 20.49
CA TYR A 205 -8.81 1.20 19.18
C TYR A 205 -8.98 2.72 19.24
N ASP A 206 -8.19 3.45 18.46
CA ASP A 206 -8.32 4.90 18.24
C ASP A 206 -9.02 5.15 16.89
N TRP A 207 -10.35 5.23 16.90
CA TRP A 207 -11.12 5.36 15.65
C TRP A 207 -11.22 6.78 15.10
N GLY A 208 -10.84 7.80 15.87
CA GLY A 208 -11.29 9.18 15.64
C GLY A 208 -10.99 9.76 14.25
N GLU A 209 -9.79 9.53 13.70
CA GLU A 209 -9.44 9.98 12.34
C GLU A 209 -10.15 9.15 11.26
N ILE A 210 -10.26 7.83 11.46
CA ILE A 210 -10.94 6.94 10.52
C ILE A 210 -12.43 7.27 10.47
N ASP A 211 -13.06 7.54 11.62
CA ASP A 211 -14.45 7.99 11.71
C ASP A 211 -14.69 9.25 10.88
N ARG A 212 -13.82 10.26 11.00
CA ARG A 212 -13.91 11.50 10.23
C ARG A 212 -13.77 11.25 8.72
N MET A 213 -12.83 10.40 8.33
CA MET A 213 -12.61 10.06 6.91
C MET A 213 -13.85 9.36 6.33
N VAL A 214 -14.31 8.29 7.01
CA VAL A 214 -15.48 7.52 6.60
C VAL A 214 -16.71 8.41 6.54
N GLU A 215 -16.95 9.25 7.55
CA GLU A 215 -18.09 10.18 7.56
C GLU A 215 -18.02 11.20 6.43
N THR A 216 -16.84 11.70 6.10
CA THR A 216 -16.65 12.68 5.03
C THR A 216 -16.91 12.08 3.66
N CYS A 217 -16.37 10.88 3.39
CA CYS A 217 -16.60 10.16 2.15
C CYS A 217 -18.06 9.76 2.00
N ASP A 218 -18.65 9.25 3.08
CA ASP A 218 -20.03 8.77 3.10
C ASP A 218 -21.04 9.89 2.79
N LYS A 219 -20.91 11.04 3.46
CA LYS A 219 -21.73 12.23 3.18
C LYS A 219 -21.63 12.75 1.75
N ASN A 220 -20.55 12.40 1.03
CA ASN A 220 -20.29 12.82 -0.33
C ASN A 220 -20.53 11.73 -1.37
N GLY A 221 -21.02 10.56 -0.96
CA GLY A 221 -21.28 9.44 -1.87
C GLY A 221 -20.01 8.85 -2.49
N ILE A 222 -18.88 8.93 -1.78
CA ILE A 222 -17.60 8.36 -2.19
C ILE A 222 -17.43 7.01 -1.50
N TYR A 223 -17.16 5.98 -2.30
CA TYR A 223 -16.86 4.64 -1.84
C TYR A 223 -15.42 4.51 -1.36
N LEU A 224 -15.20 3.72 -0.33
CA LEU A 224 -13.89 3.52 0.28
C LEU A 224 -13.38 2.10 0.05
N LEU A 225 -12.16 2.03 -0.47
CA LEU A 225 -11.24 0.91 -0.30
C LEU A 225 -10.23 1.30 0.78
N VAL A 226 -10.09 0.50 1.83
CA VAL A 226 -9.02 0.69 2.82
C VAL A 226 -8.02 -0.46 2.73
N SER A 227 -6.74 -0.13 2.53
CA SER A 227 -5.66 -1.11 2.64
C SER A 227 -5.15 -1.09 4.06
N VAL A 228 -5.20 -2.21 4.79
CA VAL A 228 -4.76 -2.27 6.18
C VAL A 228 -3.40 -2.96 6.27
N VAL A 229 -2.45 -2.32 6.94
CA VAL A 229 -1.01 -2.68 6.93
C VAL A 229 -0.37 -2.42 8.30
N LYS A 230 0.91 -2.80 8.46
CA LYS A 230 1.80 -2.44 9.58
C LYS A 230 1.27 -2.84 10.96
N ALA A 231 1.57 -4.07 11.38
CA ALA A 231 1.17 -4.55 12.69
C ALA A 231 1.85 -3.77 13.83
N PRO A 232 1.13 -3.43 14.92
CA PRO A 232 1.73 -2.83 16.10
C PRO A 232 2.73 -3.77 16.75
N ASP A 233 3.77 -3.21 17.38
CA ASP A 233 4.82 -3.96 18.09
C ASP A 233 4.29 -5.06 19.02
N TRP A 234 3.18 -4.81 19.73
CA TRP A 234 2.60 -5.79 20.67
C TRP A 234 2.05 -7.04 19.97
N ALA A 235 1.72 -6.95 18.68
CA ALA A 235 1.21 -8.05 17.86
C ALA A 235 2.33 -8.76 17.06
N ARG A 236 3.55 -8.24 17.05
CA ARG A 236 4.69 -8.80 16.31
C ARG A 236 5.42 -9.87 17.11
N GLY A 237 6.14 -10.74 16.42
CA GLY A 237 6.92 -11.81 17.05
C GLY A 237 8.07 -11.25 17.89
N SER A 238 8.52 -11.94 18.94
CA SER A 238 9.51 -11.39 19.89
C SER A 238 10.85 -10.96 19.28
N ASP A 239 11.22 -11.54 18.13
CA ASP A 239 12.48 -11.29 17.42
C ASP A 239 12.29 -10.43 16.16
N PHE A 240 11.21 -9.65 16.09
CA PHE A 240 10.94 -8.77 14.94
C PHE A 240 12.01 -7.68 14.79
N ASP A 241 12.22 -7.22 13.54
CA ASP A 241 13.03 -6.03 13.28
C ASP A 241 12.20 -4.77 13.60
N PRO A 242 12.56 -3.97 14.63
CA PRO A 242 11.78 -2.79 15.00
C PRO A 242 11.95 -1.62 14.03
N ASN A 243 12.84 -1.71 13.05
CA ASN A 243 13.09 -0.63 12.09
C ASN A 243 12.31 -0.81 10.78
N VAL A 244 11.62 -1.94 10.62
CA VAL A 244 10.93 -2.31 9.40
C VAL A 244 9.55 -2.82 9.73
N GLU A 245 8.57 -2.37 8.96
CA GLU A 245 7.18 -2.75 9.07
C GLU A 245 7.00 -4.26 8.82
N GLY A 246 5.98 -4.89 9.39
CA GLY A 246 5.81 -6.33 9.16
C GLY A 246 4.54 -6.92 9.73
N PRO A 247 4.31 -8.21 9.44
CA PRO A 247 3.08 -8.90 9.79
C PRO A 247 2.99 -9.14 11.30
N PRO A 248 1.77 -9.41 11.81
CA PRO A 248 1.61 -9.93 13.17
C PRO A 248 2.14 -11.37 13.28
N ALA A 249 2.49 -11.79 14.49
CA ALA A 249 2.81 -13.18 14.80
C ALA A 249 1.55 -14.04 14.97
N ASP A 250 0.48 -13.47 15.53
CA ASP A 250 -0.84 -14.11 15.62
C ASP A 250 -1.81 -13.43 14.67
N PHE A 251 -2.29 -14.17 13.66
CA PHE A 251 -3.23 -13.63 12.67
C PHE A 251 -4.61 -13.32 13.25
N GLN A 252 -4.96 -13.90 14.40
CA GLN A 252 -6.19 -13.57 15.08
C GLN A 252 -6.19 -12.12 15.58
N ASP A 253 -5.03 -11.56 15.96
CA ASP A 253 -4.94 -10.17 16.43
C ASP A 253 -5.32 -9.18 15.32
N TYR A 254 -4.88 -9.48 14.10
CA TYR A 254 -5.22 -8.69 12.93
C TYR A 254 -6.67 -8.90 12.48
N ALA A 255 -7.16 -10.14 12.56
CA ALA A 255 -8.55 -10.47 12.30
C ALA A 255 -9.50 -9.76 13.29
N ASP A 256 -9.13 -9.66 14.56
CA ASP A 256 -9.90 -8.96 15.59
C ASP A 256 -10.00 -7.46 15.26
N PHE A 257 -8.89 -6.82 14.87
CA PHE A 257 -8.87 -5.42 14.44
C PHE A 257 -9.75 -5.18 13.21
N LEU A 258 -9.59 -6.01 12.17
CA LEU A 258 -10.37 -5.90 10.93
C LEU A 258 -11.86 -6.22 11.14
N GLY A 259 -12.17 -7.21 11.98
CA GLY A 259 -13.54 -7.53 12.37
C GLY A 259 -14.20 -6.37 13.13
N ALA A 260 -13.48 -5.74 14.06
CA ALA A 260 -13.94 -4.54 14.77
C ALA A 260 -14.14 -3.34 13.81
N MET A 261 -13.20 -3.12 12.89
CA MET A 261 -13.29 -2.09 11.85
C MET A 261 -14.50 -2.33 10.93
N ALA A 262 -14.68 -3.54 10.41
CA ALA A 262 -15.80 -3.91 9.55
C ALA A 262 -17.15 -3.80 10.28
N ALA A 263 -17.22 -4.19 11.56
CA ALA A 263 -18.42 -4.05 12.35
C ALA A 263 -18.79 -2.57 12.57
N ARG A 264 -17.78 -1.72 12.83
CA ARG A 264 -17.96 -0.29 13.06
C ARG A 264 -18.40 0.45 11.79
N TYR A 265 -17.82 0.11 10.65
CA TYR A 265 -18.03 0.82 9.38
C TYR A 265 -18.91 0.06 8.39
N LYS A 266 -19.71 -0.90 8.89
CA LYS A 266 -20.60 -1.74 8.09
C LYS A 266 -21.42 -0.93 7.08
N GLY A 267 -21.28 -1.28 5.79
CA GLY A 267 -21.95 -0.62 4.66
C GLY A 267 -21.36 0.74 4.25
N ARG A 268 -20.30 1.22 4.92
CA ARG A 268 -19.69 2.55 4.68
C ARG A 268 -18.26 2.48 4.17
N ILE A 269 -17.52 1.43 4.54
CA ILE A 269 -16.33 0.99 3.82
C ILE A 269 -16.75 -0.19 2.94
N GLN A 270 -16.57 -0.06 1.63
CA GLN A 270 -17.08 -1.06 0.68
C GLN A 270 -16.06 -2.16 0.40
N ALA A 271 -14.77 -1.87 0.54
CA ALA A 271 -13.72 -2.85 0.31
C ALA A 271 -12.56 -2.71 1.31
N TYR A 272 -11.98 -3.85 1.66
CA TYR A 272 -10.80 -3.97 2.52
C TYR A 272 -9.73 -4.72 1.73
N GLU A 273 -8.61 -4.05 1.44
CA GLU A 273 -7.41 -4.68 0.90
C GLU A 273 -6.55 -5.18 2.06
N ILE A 274 -6.21 -6.46 2.04
CA ILE A 274 -5.55 -7.11 3.16
C ILE A 274 -4.05 -7.15 2.90
N TRP A 275 -3.33 -6.26 3.58
CA TRP A 275 -1.90 -6.00 3.41
C TRP A 275 -1.54 -5.21 2.15
N ASN A 276 -0.26 -5.01 1.93
CA ASN A 276 0.33 -4.31 0.79
C ASN A 276 1.66 -4.96 0.41
N GLU A 277 1.86 -5.28 -0.87
CA GLU A 277 3.14 -5.68 -1.46
C GLU A 277 3.93 -6.73 -0.65
N GLN A 278 3.22 -7.73 -0.10
CA GLN A 278 3.77 -8.81 0.73
C GLN A 278 4.85 -9.66 0.05
N ASN A 279 5.07 -9.48 -1.25
CA ASN A 279 6.16 -10.10 -1.99
C ASN A 279 7.50 -9.33 -1.89
N LEU A 280 7.57 -8.26 -1.08
CA LEU A 280 8.78 -7.53 -0.72
C LEU A 280 9.16 -7.75 0.75
N HIS A 281 10.46 -7.92 1.01
CA HIS A 281 10.95 -8.20 2.36
C HIS A 281 10.63 -7.09 3.38
N TYR A 282 10.73 -5.82 2.99
CA TYR A 282 10.52 -4.69 3.91
C TYR A 282 9.03 -4.42 4.19
N GLU A 283 8.14 -4.88 3.32
CA GLU A 283 6.69 -4.92 3.57
C GLU A 283 6.31 -6.16 4.40
N TRP A 284 7.26 -7.07 4.64
CA TRP A 284 7.05 -8.33 5.36
C TRP A 284 8.02 -8.52 6.53
N GLY A 285 8.47 -7.44 7.17
CA GLY A 285 9.22 -7.49 8.43
C GLY A 285 10.64 -8.01 8.34
N ASN A 286 11.25 -8.02 7.14
CA ASN A 286 12.49 -8.73 6.85
C ASN A 286 12.42 -10.24 7.18
N GLU A 287 11.20 -10.78 7.34
CA GLU A 287 10.96 -12.19 7.53
C GLU A 287 11.08 -12.91 6.18
N GLN A 288 11.14 -14.25 6.22
CA GLN A 288 11.08 -15.02 4.98
C GLN A 288 9.75 -14.74 4.27
N ILE A 289 9.83 -14.22 3.04
CA ILE A 289 8.68 -14.00 2.17
C ILE A 289 8.01 -15.36 1.90
N ASP A 290 6.72 -15.47 2.23
CA ASP A 290 5.95 -16.71 2.18
C ASP A 290 4.48 -16.42 1.81
N ALA A 291 4.11 -16.82 0.59
CA ALA A 291 2.76 -16.65 0.06
C ALA A 291 1.70 -17.46 0.81
N ALA A 292 2.02 -18.66 1.30
CA ALA A 292 1.06 -19.47 2.03
C ALA A 292 0.77 -18.87 3.41
N ARG A 293 1.81 -18.33 4.07
CA ARG A 293 1.65 -17.58 5.32
C ARG A 293 0.84 -16.30 5.12
N TYR A 294 1.03 -15.59 4.01
CA TYR A 294 0.16 -14.47 3.66
C TYR A 294 -1.30 -14.91 3.47
N VAL A 295 -1.56 -16.01 2.76
CA VAL A 295 -2.94 -16.50 2.56
C VAL A 295 -3.61 -16.91 3.88
N GLN A 296 -2.86 -17.38 4.88
CA GLN A 296 -3.39 -17.61 6.22
C GLN A 296 -3.81 -16.32 6.94
N LEU A 297 -3.01 -15.25 6.82
CA LEU A 297 -3.39 -13.90 7.31
C LEU A 297 -4.65 -13.41 6.61
N LEU A 298 -4.72 -13.57 5.27
CA LEU A 298 -5.87 -13.22 4.45
C LEU A 298 -7.12 -14.02 4.86
N ALA A 299 -7.01 -15.32 5.10
CA ALA A 299 -8.13 -16.16 5.52
C ALA A 299 -8.74 -15.69 6.86
N ALA A 300 -7.91 -15.41 7.86
CA ALA A 300 -8.36 -14.92 9.16
C ALA A 300 -9.07 -13.56 9.04
N ALA A 301 -8.49 -12.64 8.27
CA ALA A 301 -9.09 -11.35 7.95
C ALA A 301 -10.42 -11.48 7.21
N TYR A 302 -10.47 -12.32 6.17
CA TYR A 302 -11.66 -12.57 5.37
C TYR A 302 -12.83 -13.05 6.23
N GLU A 303 -12.61 -14.07 7.07
CA GLU A 303 -13.65 -14.62 7.94
C GLU A 303 -14.19 -13.56 8.91
N ALA A 304 -13.31 -12.81 9.58
CA ALA A 304 -13.72 -11.77 10.53
C ALA A 304 -14.51 -10.64 9.86
N ILE A 305 -14.06 -10.17 8.70
CA ILE A 305 -14.75 -9.13 7.91
C ILE A 305 -16.12 -9.64 7.46
N LYS A 306 -16.20 -10.85 6.87
CA LYS A 306 -17.47 -11.39 6.37
C LYS A 306 -18.49 -11.66 7.47
N ILE A 307 -18.06 -12.03 8.67
CA ILE A 307 -18.95 -12.15 9.83
C ILE A 307 -19.54 -10.78 10.20
N ALA A 308 -18.72 -9.74 10.24
CA ALA A 308 -19.13 -8.40 10.63
C ALA A 308 -19.98 -7.69 9.55
N ASP A 309 -19.50 -7.71 8.31
CA ASP A 309 -20.14 -7.15 7.12
C ASP A 309 -20.07 -8.12 5.92
N PRO A 310 -21.12 -8.95 5.73
CA PRO A 310 -21.17 -9.89 4.60
C PRO A 310 -21.19 -9.23 3.21
N GLN A 311 -21.40 -7.90 3.11
CA GLN A 311 -21.42 -7.19 1.83
C GLN A 311 -20.08 -6.52 1.49
N ALA A 312 -19.20 -6.34 2.49
CA ALA A 312 -17.87 -5.79 2.26
C ALA A 312 -17.06 -6.72 1.35
N GLN A 313 -16.33 -6.12 0.42
CA GLN A 313 -15.37 -6.84 -0.41
C GLN A 313 -14.05 -7.00 0.33
N VAL A 314 -13.45 -8.18 0.21
CA VAL A 314 -12.13 -8.48 0.72
C VAL A 314 -11.22 -8.70 -0.47
N ILE A 315 -10.27 -7.78 -0.66
CA ILE A 315 -9.32 -7.79 -1.76
C ILE A 315 -8.01 -8.35 -1.24
N SER A 316 -7.39 -9.28 -1.96
CA SER A 316 -6.04 -9.69 -1.61
C SER A 316 -5.10 -8.48 -1.68
N GLY A 317 -4.15 -8.40 -0.77
CA GLY A 317 -3.04 -7.46 -0.82
C GLY A 317 -2.39 -7.52 -2.19
N ALA A 318 -2.29 -6.35 -2.81
CA ALA A 318 -1.73 -6.24 -4.14
C ALA A 318 -0.23 -6.50 -4.13
N LEU A 319 0.21 -7.31 -5.08
CA LEU A 319 1.61 -7.60 -5.28
C LEU A 319 2.28 -6.46 -6.04
N THR A 320 3.51 -6.14 -5.67
CA THR A 320 4.36 -5.26 -6.47
C THR A 320 4.87 -6.02 -7.70
N PRO A 321 4.94 -5.41 -8.90
CA PRO A 321 5.59 -6.03 -10.05
C PRO A 321 7.09 -6.16 -9.80
N ALA A 322 7.60 -7.38 -9.72
CA ALA A 322 9.01 -7.62 -9.43
C ALA A 322 9.51 -8.91 -10.08
N GLY A 323 10.83 -8.99 -10.26
CA GLY A 323 11.52 -10.26 -10.44
C GLY A 323 11.84 -10.90 -9.09
N THR A 324 12.40 -12.12 -9.10
CA THR A 324 12.94 -12.72 -7.87
C THR A 324 14.32 -12.15 -7.58
N VAL A 325 14.52 -11.67 -6.35
CA VAL A 325 15.73 -10.96 -5.95
C VAL A 325 16.38 -11.66 -4.77
N PRO A 326 17.61 -12.19 -4.93
CA PRO A 326 18.37 -12.73 -3.81
C PRO A 326 18.95 -11.60 -2.96
N GLY A 327 18.85 -11.76 -1.64
CA GLY A 327 19.48 -10.90 -0.65
C GLY A 327 20.85 -11.43 -0.18
N PRO A 328 21.63 -10.59 0.49
CA PRO A 328 23.01 -10.88 0.85
C PRO A 328 23.18 -12.00 1.90
N ASP A 329 22.13 -12.31 2.66
CA ASP A 329 22.11 -13.33 3.71
C ASP A 329 21.40 -14.63 3.29
N GLY A 330 21.07 -14.75 2.00
CA GLY A 330 20.34 -15.89 1.45
C GLY A 330 18.82 -15.80 1.56
N ARG A 331 18.28 -14.74 2.19
CA ARG A 331 16.85 -14.41 2.11
C ARG A 331 16.53 -13.79 0.76
N LEU A 332 15.27 -13.81 0.36
CA LEU A 332 14.81 -13.08 -0.83
C LEU A 332 14.40 -11.66 -0.42
N LEU A 333 14.88 -10.66 -1.16
CA LEU A 333 14.43 -9.28 -1.00
C LEU A 333 13.09 -9.03 -1.70
N ALA A 334 12.84 -9.80 -2.76
CA ALA A 334 11.57 -9.85 -3.47
C ALA A 334 11.34 -11.26 -4.05
N VAL A 335 10.08 -11.68 -4.13
CA VAL A 335 9.64 -12.84 -4.91
C VAL A 335 8.93 -12.33 -6.17
N GLU A 336 9.24 -12.95 -7.31
CA GLU A 336 8.56 -12.64 -8.58
C GLU A 336 7.05 -12.77 -8.40
N ASP A 337 6.32 -11.75 -8.83
CA ASP A 337 4.91 -11.56 -8.51
C ASP A 337 3.99 -12.60 -9.17
N ALA A 338 4.30 -13.07 -10.39
CA ALA A 338 3.61 -14.23 -10.98
C ALA A 338 3.86 -15.52 -10.21
N THR A 339 5.08 -15.73 -9.72
CA THR A 339 5.40 -16.89 -8.89
C THR A 339 4.69 -16.83 -7.55
N TYR A 340 4.69 -15.66 -6.90
CA TYR A 340 3.98 -15.44 -5.64
C TYR A 340 2.47 -15.65 -5.79
N LEU A 341 1.85 -15.12 -6.86
CA LEU A 341 0.42 -15.32 -7.13
C LEU A 341 0.05 -16.80 -7.33
N ARG A 342 0.87 -17.58 -8.06
CA ARG A 342 0.65 -19.03 -8.18
C ARG A 342 0.71 -19.72 -6.83
N GLN A 343 1.68 -19.37 -5.99
CA GLN A 343 1.79 -19.90 -4.63
C GLN A 343 0.60 -19.50 -3.75
N MET A 344 0.05 -18.29 -3.92
CA MET A 344 -1.18 -17.88 -3.25
C MET A 344 -2.36 -18.78 -3.67
N TYR A 345 -2.51 -19.08 -4.97
CA TYR A 345 -3.54 -20.01 -5.45
C TYR A 345 -3.35 -21.42 -4.91
N ASP A 346 -2.11 -21.94 -4.90
CA ASP A 346 -1.78 -23.24 -4.30
C ASP A 346 -2.15 -23.30 -2.81
N ALA A 347 -2.04 -22.16 -2.10
CA ALA A 347 -2.43 -22.00 -0.70
C ALA A 347 -3.93 -21.74 -0.49
N GLY A 348 -4.73 -21.65 -1.56
CA GLY A 348 -6.19 -21.54 -1.48
C GLY A 348 -6.75 -20.11 -1.57
N LEU A 349 -6.01 -19.15 -2.14
CA LEU A 349 -6.41 -17.74 -2.35
C LEU A 349 -7.89 -17.58 -2.73
N LYS A 350 -8.35 -18.38 -3.71
CA LYS A 350 -9.71 -18.31 -4.27
C LYS A 350 -10.83 -18.39 -3.21
N ASN A 351 -10.57 -18.99 -2.05
CA ASN A 351 -11.57 -19.14 -1.00
C ASN A 351 -11.67 -17.93 -0.06
N TYR A 352 -10.72 -17.00 -0.12
CA TYR A 352 -10.49 -15.98 0.89
C TYR A 352 -10.38 -14.55 0.33
N CYS A 353 -10.84 -14.31 -0.90
CA CYS A 353 -10.97 -12.97 -1.47
C CYS A 353 -12.14 -12.88 -2.45
N ASP A 354 -12.71 -11.69 -2.59
CA ASP A 354 -13.71 -11.34 -3.63
C ASP A 354 -13.05 -10.67 -4.86
N GLY A 355 -11.78 -10.26 -4.73
CA GLY A 355 -10.99 -9.65 -5.79
C GLY A 355 -9.50 -9.85 -5.55
N VAL A 356 -8.74 -9.96 -6.64
CA VAL A 356 -7.27 -10.09 -6.58
C VAL A 356 -6.64 -8.72 -6.78
N GLY A 357 -5.96 -8.21 -5.77
CA GLY A 357 -5.23 -6.94 -5.83
C GLY A 357 -3.98 -7.01 -6.70
N VAL A 358 -3.65 -5.91 -7.38
CA VAL A 358 -2.47 -5.80 -8.26
C VAL A 358 -2.00 -4.34 -8.42
N HIS A 359 -0.68 -4.11 -8.45
CA HIS A 359 -0.05 -2.80 -8.61
C HIS A 359 0.73 -2.63 -9.94
N PRO A 360 0.09 -2.68 -11.13
CA PRO A 360 0.78 -2.56 -12.41
C PRO A 360 1.41 -1.17 -12.59
N SER A 361 2.72 -1.05 -12.37
CA SER A 361 3.49 0.15 -12.68
C SER A 361 3.80 0.23 -14.18
N GLY A 362 3.66 1.41 -14.77
CA GLY A 362 3.98 1.63 -16.18
C GLY A 362 5.44 2.01 -16.45
N TYR A 363 6.25 2.23 -15.40
CA TYR A 363 7.65 2.65 -15.48
C TYR A 363 7.87 3.78 -16.51
N ASN A 364 8.54 3.49 -17.63
CA ASN A 364 8.83 4.44 -18.71
C ASN A 364 8.32 3.95 -20.08
N ILE A 365 7.20 3.19 -20.10
CA ILE A 365 6.59 2.71 -21.34
C ILE A 365 5.07 2.95 -21.38
N PRO A 366 4.45 3.07 -22.58
CA PRO A 366 3.00 3.19 -22.71
C PRO A 366 2.23 1.97 -22.15
N PRO A 367 0.97 2.13 -21.75
CA PRO A 367 0.21 1.07 -21.09
C PRO A 367 -0.27 -0.06 -22.00
N ASP A 368 -0.26 0.14 -23.32
CA ASP A 368 -0.83 -0.79 -24.32
C ASP A 368 0.19 -1.31 -25.34
N VAL A 369 1.49 -1.12 -25.08
CA VAL A 369 2.52 -1.72 -25.92
C VAL A 369 2.77 -3.17 -25.51
N ASP A 370 3.15 -4.00 -26.49
CA ASP A 370 3.66 -5.33 -26.23
C ASP A 370 5.09 -5.22 -25.67
N TRP A 371 5.23 -5.57 -24.39
CA TRP A 371 6.50 -5.51 -23.67
C TRP A 371 7.58 -6.38 -24.30
N GLN A 372 7.23 -7.44 -25.04
CA GLN A 372 8.20 -8.34 -25.66
C GLN A 372 8.88 -7.72 -26.89
N THR A 373 8.19 -6.81 -27.56
CA THR A 373 8.60 -6.28 -28.87
C THR A 373 8.79 -4.77 -28.90
N TYR A 374 8.33 -4.04 -27.87
CA TYR A 374 8.48 -2.60 -27.78
C TYR A 374 9.94 -2.15 -27.76
N GLN A 375 10.26 -1.14 -28.55
CA GLN A 375 11.60 -0.56 -28.68
C GLN A 375 11.51 0.95 -28.57
N ASP A 376 12.34 1.52 -27.70
CA ASP A 376 12.56 2.96 -27.62
C ASP A 376 14.07 3.18 -27.45
N SER A 377 14.72 3.78 -28.44
CA SER A 377 16.15 4.09 -28.38
C SER A 377 16.45 5.40 -27.64
N SER A 378 15.43 6.18 -27.29
CA SER A 378 15.56 7.46 -26.59
C SER A 378 15.51 7.32 -25.07
N ALA A 379 14.89 6.25 -24.56
CA ALA A 379 14.82 5.95 -23.13
C ALA A 379 16.21 5.79 -22.50
N GLN A 380 16.47 6.56 -21.43
CA GLN A 380 17.69 6.50 -20.65
C GLN A 380 17.65 5.33 -19.66
N PHE A 381 16.51 5.10 -19.03
CA PHE A 381 16.30 3.92 -18.20
C PHE A 381 16.03 2.70 -19.08
N ARG A 382 16.89 1.69 -18.97
CA ARG A 382 16.91 0.54 -19.88
C ARG A 382 16.24 -0.72 -19.35
N GLY A 383 15.49 -0.66 -18.22
CA GLY A 383 14.96 -1.84 -17.51
C GLY A 383 14.30 -2.89 -18.43
N LEU A 384 13.28 -2.51 -19.19
CA LEU A 384 12.59 -3.42 -20.12
C LEU A 384 13.52 -4.04 -21.16
N TRP A 385 14.52 -3.30 -21.64
CA TRP A 385 15.37 -3.73 -22.76
C TRP A 385 16.59 -4.54 -22.33
N ASP A 386 17.17 -4.21 -21.19
CA ASP A 386 18.32 -4.91 -20.62
C ASP A 386 17.87 -6.17 -19.86
N THR A 387 16.66 -6.14 -19.28
CA THR A 387 16.05 -7.25 -18.54
C THR A 387 14.58 -7.45 -18.93
N PRO A 388 14.29 -7.97 -20.14
CA PRO A 388 12.92 -8.13 -20.62
C PRO A 388 12.08 -9.00 -19.69
N HIS A 389 11.04 -8.38 -19.11
CA HIS A 389 10.13 -9.00 -18.16
C HIS A 389 8.78 -8.28 -18.18
N TYR A 390 7.67 -9.00 -17.98
CA TYR A 390 6.33 -8.43 -18.02
C TYR A 390 6.11 -7.38 -16.92
N SER A 391 6.85 -7.47 -15.81
CA SER A 391 6.70 -6.57 -14.65
C SER A 391 7.05 -5.11 -14.96
N TRP A 392 7.72 -4.84 -16.07
CA TRP A 392 7.98 -3.48 -16.55
C TRP A 392 6.77 -2.85 -17.27
N SER A 393 5.68 -3.60 -17.49
CA SER A 393 4.57 -3.23 -18.35
C SER A 393 3.24 -3.29 -17.61
N PHE A 394 2.48 -2.20 -17.68
CA PHE A 394 1.13 -2.13 -17.14
C PHE A 394 0.22 -3.25 -17.69
N SER A 395 0.12 -3.40 -19.02
CA SER A 395 -0.67 -4.47 -19.64
C SER A 395 -0.06 -5.85 -19.37
N GLY A 396 1.26 -5.97 -19.44
CA GLY A 396 1.97 -7.24 -19.22
C GLY A 396 1.68 -7.87 -17.86
N VAL A 397 1.69 -7.07 -16.79
CA VAL A 397 1.31 -7.51 -15.43
C VAL A 397 -0.12 -8.03 -15.40
N LEU A 398 -1.08 -7.22 -15.87
CA LEU A 398 -2.50 -7.56 -15.81
C LEU A 398 -2.86 -8.78 -16.64
N GLU A 399 -2.30 -8.91 -17.84
CA GLU A 399 -2.50 -10.08 -18.70
C GLU A 399 -1.88 -11.34 -18.09
N THR A 400 -0.71 -11.23 -17.47
CA THR A 400 -0.05 -12.35 -16.78
C THR A 400 -0.89 -12.83 -15.61
N TYR A 401 -1.42 -11.91 -14.80
CA TYR A 401 -2.28 -12.26 -13.67
C TYR A 401 -3.55 -12.91 -14.15
N ARG A 402 -4.21 -12.31 -15.15
CA ARG A 402 -5.43 -12.87 -15.74
C ARG A 402 -5.21 -14.31 -16.23
N GLN A 403 -4.08 -14.60 -16.86
CA GLN A 403 -3.73 -15.96 -17.29
C GLN A 403 -3.60 -16.92 -16.10
N ILE A 404 -2.93 -16.51 -15.02
CA ILE A 404 -2.78 -17.33 -13.80
C ILE A 404 -4.16 -17.58 -13.16
N MET A 405 -5.01 -16.57 -13.05
CA MET A 405 -6.37 -16.72 -12.51
C MET A 405 -7.18 -17.73 -13.34
N VAL A 406 -7.14 -17.63 -14.67
CA VAL A 406 -7.84 -18.57 -15.56
C VAL A 406 -7.31 -19.99 -15.41
N GLN A 407 -5.98 -20.18 -15.32
CA GLN A 407 -5.36 -21.49 -15.08
C GLN A 407 -5.79 -22.12 -13.75
N ASN A 408 -6.12 -21.30 -12.76
CA ASN A 408 -6.62 -21.72 -11.45
C ASN A 408 -8.16 -21.78 -11.36
N ASN A 409 -8.86 -21.78 -12.51
CA ASN A 409 -10.32 -21.79 -12.60
C ASN A 409 -10.99 -20.61 -11.88
N ASP A 410 -10.35 -19.45 -11.87
CA ASP A 410 -10.79 -18.24 -11.19
C ASP A 410 -11.07 -17.09 -12.15
N ALA A 411 -11.69 -17.42 -13.29
CA ALA A 411 -11.96 -16.47 -14.35
C ALA A 411 -13.06 -15.45 -14.03
N ASP A 412 -13.87 -15.69 -13.00
CA ASP A 412 -14.99 -14.82 -12.61
C ASP A 412 -14.56 -13.73 -11.60
N THR A 413 -13.47 -13.95 -10.88
CA THR A 413 -12.89 -12.96 -9.97
C THR A 413 -12.24 -11.83 -10.77
N LEU A 414 -12.45 -10.60 -10.32
CA LEU A 414 -11.90 -9.41 -10.97
C LEU A 414 -10.51 -9.06 -10.42
N LEU A 415 -9.65 -8.55 -11.29
CA LEU A 415 -8.43 -7.86 -10.86
C LEU A 415 -8.77 -6.45 -10.36
N TRP A 416 -8.46 -6.17 -9.11
CA TRP A 416 -8.58 -4.85 -8.51
C TRP A 416 -7.23 -4.15 -8.61
N VAL A 417 -7.15 -3.13 -9.47
CA VAL A 417 -5.91 -2.36 -9.66
C VAL A 417 -5.86 -1.31 -8.56
N THR A 418 -5.26 -1.67 -7.43
CA THR A 418 -5.31 -0.83 -6.24
C THR A 418 -4.24 0.26 -6.25
N GLU A 419 -3.23 0.18 -7.12
CA GLU A 419 -2.30 1.26 -7.50
C GLU A 419 -1.88 1.12 -8.96
N PHE A 420 -1.76 2.23 -9.68
CA PHE A 420 -1.07 2.31 -10.98
C PHE A 420 -0.70 3.76 -11.29
N GLY A 421 0.17 3.99 -12.27
CA GLY A 421 0.47 5.32 -12.79
C GLY A 421 1.82 5.40 -13.51
N TRP A 422 2.30 6.64 -13.68
CA TRP A 422 3.64 6.95 -14.19
C TRP A 422 4.24 8.11 -13.39
N ALA A 423 5.44 7.91 -12.86
CA ALA A 423 6.21 8.96 -12.19
C ALA A 423 6.77 9.98 -13.19
N VAL A 424 6.86 11.24 -12.81
CA VAL A 424 7.58 12.28 -13.57
C VAL A 424 8.48 13.05 -12.62
N GLU A 425 9.79 12.91 -12.79
CA GLU A 425 10.80 13.64 -12.02
C GLU A 425 12.07 13.80 -12.87
N PRO A 426 12.43 15.02 -13.30
CA PRO A 426 13.62 15.26 -14.11
C PRO A 426 14.95 14.88 -13.42
N ASN A 427 15.01 14.93 -12.08
CA ASN A 427 16.22 14.57 -11.32
C ASN A 427 15.87 13.53 -10.23
N PRO A 428 15.55 12.30 -10.62
CA PRO A 428 15.05 11.32 -9.68
C PRO A 428 16.19 10.80 -8.78
N PRO A 429 15.87 10.34 -7.56
CA PRO A 429 16.85 9.66 -6.73
C PRO A 429 17.29 8.35 -7.40
N PRO A 430 18.46 7.79 -6.98
CA PRO A 430 18.93 6.50 -7.48
C PRO A 430 17.87 5.40 -7.36
N GLY A 431 17.75 4.56 -8.40
CA GLY A 431 16.76 3.48 -8.48
C GLY A 431 15.35 3.90 -8.91
N ARG A 432 15.19 5.16 -9.33
CA ARG A 432 13.97 5.76 -9.87
C ARG A 432 14.19 6.43 -11.21
N GLU A 433 15.24 6.06 -11.93
CA GLU A 433 15.69 6.70 -13.17
C GLU A 433 14.62 6.68 -14.28
N TYR A 434 13.71 5.70 -14.26
CA TYR A 434 12.55 5.63 -15.15
C TYR A 434 11.67 6.89 -15.11
N ALA A 435 11.63 7.61 -13.97
CA ALA A 435 10.83 8.82 -13.83
C ALA A 435 11.39 10.01 -14.65
N ALA A 436 12.68 10.00 -14.99
CA ALA A 436 13.31 11.03 -15.81
C ALA A 436 12.98 10.90 -17.30
N ASP A 437 12.63 9.69 -17.75
CA ASP A 437 12.23 9.44 -19.14
C ASP A 437 10.82 9.94 -19.44
N ASN A 438 9.96 10.01 -18.42
CA ASN A 438 8.56 10.38 -18.59
C ASN A 438 8.37 11.91 -18.63
N THR A 439 7.55 12.37 -19.55
CA THR A 439 7.03 13.74 -19.58
C THR A 439 5.67 13.83 -18.88
N ARG A 440 5.28 15.04 -18.45
CA ARG A 440 3.90 15.30 -17.98
C ARG A 440 2.84 15.01 -19.04
N GLN A 441 3.22 15.08 -20.32
CA GLN A 441 2.36 14.76 -21.45
C GLN A 441 2.13 13.24 -21.56
N GLU A 442 3.18 12.43 -21.37
CA GLU A 442 3.06 10.96 -21.32
C GLU A 442 2.30 10.52 -20.08
N GLN A 443 2.62 11.05 -18.90
CA GLN A 443 1.84 10.79 -17.68
C GLN A 443 0.34 11.05 -17.91
N ARG A 444 -0.01 12.15 -18.57
CA ARG A 444 -1.39 12.47 -18.95
C ARG A 444 -2.00 11.41 -19.88
N ASP A 445 -1.37 11.17 -21.02
CA ASP A 445 -1.96 10.35 -22.08
C ASP A 445 -2.01 8.87 -21.67
N TRP A 446 -0.97 8.37 -21.01
CA TRP A 446 -0.86 6.98 -20.58
C TRP A 446 -1.81 6.66 -19.42
N THR A 447 -1.96 7.54 -18.43
CA THR A 447 -2.94 7.32 -17.36
C THR A 447 -4.37 7.29 -17.88
N VAL A 448 -4.75 8.21 -18.79
CA VAL A 448 -6.08 8.16 -19.43
C VAL A 448 -6.24 6.87 -20.22
N ARG A 449 -5.23 6.47 -21.00
CA ARG A 449 -5.27 5.24 -21.81
C ARG A 449 -5.42 4.00 -20.93
N ALA A 450 -4.71 3.90 -19.81
CA ALA A 450 -4.78 2.78 -18.88
C ALA A 450 -6.19 2.59 -18.29
N PHE A 451 -6.85 3.66 -17.87
CA PHE A 451 -8.24 3.59 -17.44
C PHE A 451 -9.18 3.08 -18.55
N GLN A 452 -9.00 3.56 -19.79
CA GLN A 452 -9.84 3.11 -20.91
C GLN A 452 -9.59 1.63 -21.28
N LEU A 453 -8.36 1.14 -21.12
CA LEU A 453 -8.03 -0.28 -21.28
C LEU A 453 -8.75 -1.12 -20.21
N GLY A 454 -8.56 -0.77 -18.93
CA GLY A 454 -9.22 -1.42 -17.80
C GLY A 454 -10.73 -1.55 -18.00
N LYS A 455 -11.38 -0.44 -18.37
CA LYS A 455 -12.81 -0.40 -18.68
C LYS A 455 -13.23 -1.35 -19.79
N SER A 456 -12.36 -1.55 -20.79
CA SER A 456 -12.67 -2.35 -21.98
C SER A 456 -12.48 -3.86 -21.77
N TRP A 457 -11.69 -4.27 -20.78
CA TRP A 457 -11.28 -5.67 -20.63
C TRP A 457 -12.35 -6.58 -20.03
N GLY A 458 -13.25 -6.06 -19.19
CA GLY A 458 -14.34 -6.83 -18.60
C GLY A 458 -13.93 -7.83 -17.50
N TRP A 459 -12.64 -7.99 -17.24
CA TRP A 459 -12.07 -8.78 -16.13
C TRP A 459 -11.25 -7.91 -15.15
N VAL A 460 -11.27 -6.59 -15.33
CA VAL A 460 -10.72 -5.61 -14.39
C VAL A 460 -11.87 -4.94 -13.64
N GLY A 461 -11.74 -4.90 -12.32
CA GLY A 461 -12.64 -4.22 -11.40
C GLY A 461 -12.31 -2.74 -11.25
N PRO A 462 -12.56 -2.14 -10.08
CA PRO A 462 -12.16 -0.77 -9.82
C PRO A 462 -10.64 -0.58 -9.97
N MET A 463 -10.24 0.56 -10.56
CA MET A 463 -8.84 0.97 -10.66
C MET A 463 -8.59 2.25 -9.87
N PHE A 464 -7.46 2.31 -9.14
CA PHE A 464 -7.09 3.41 -8.27
C PHE A 464 -5.76 4.02 -8.72
N LEU A 465 -5.81 5.25 -9.21
CA LEU A 465 -4.60 5.97 -9.60
C LEU A 465 -3.79 6.36 -8.36
N TRP A 466 -2.49 6.04 -8.38
CA TRP A 466 -1.51 6.50 -7.41
C TRP A 466 -0.80 7.73 -8.01
N ASN A 467 -1.00 8.95 -7.51
CA ASN A 467 -1.88 9.34 -6.39
C ASN A 467 -2.37 10.80 -6.51
N LEU A 468 -3.29 11.19 -5.64
CA LEU A 468 -3.79 12.56 -5.59
C LEU A 468 -2.75 13.57 -5.08
N ASN A 469 -2.33 13.45 -3.82
CA ASN A 469 -1.85 14.59 -3.02
C ASN A 469 -0.48 14.42 -2.36
N PHE A 470 0.31 13.39 -2.65
CA PHE A 470 1.61 13.22 -1.98
C PHE A 470 2.60 14.35 -2.25
N CYS A 471 2.45 15.11 -3.34
CA CYS A 471 3.23 16.34 -3.53
C CYS A 471 2.95 17.40 -2.44
N GLN A 472 1.75 17.42 -1.86
CA GLN A 472 1.40 18.31 -0.74
C GLN A 472 1.79 17.71 0.62
N ILE A 473 1.69 16.39 0.75
CA ILE A 473 1.86 15.68 2.03
C ILE A 473 3.34 15.45 2.36
N VAL A 474 4.13 15.02 1.36
CA VAL A 474 5.57 14.73 1.49
C VAL A 474 6.32 15.27 0.27
N PRO A 475 6.41 16.61 0.11
CA PRO A 475 7.06 17.22 -1.04
C PRO A 475 8.51 16.75 -1.21
N GLY A 476 8.88 16.42 -2.45
CA GLY A 476 10.23 15.95 -2.81
C GLY A 476 10.49 14.47 -2.47
N SER A 477 9.51 13.74 -1.94
CA SER A 477 9.61 12.29 -1.79
C SER A 477 9.38 11.57 -3.12
N GLU A 478 9.67 10.27 -3.15
CA GLU A 478 9.30 9.41 -4.28
C GLU A 478 7.80 9.47 -4.59
N GLN A 479 6.95 9.40 -3.56
CA GLN A 479 5.49 9.41 -3.73
C GLN A 479 4.98 10.70 -4.40
N ALA A 480 5.68 11.83 -4.18
CA ALA A 480 5.34 13.10 -4.81
C ALA A 480 5.49 13.08 -6.34
N MET A 481 6.36 12.23 -6.90
CA MET A 481 6.62 12.14 -8.35
C MET A 481 5.40 11.60 -9.14
N TRP A 482 4.50 10.91 -8.43
CA TRP A 482 3.28 10.30 -8.96
C TRP A 482 2.03 11.16 -8.77
N SER A 483 2.15 12.27 -8.04
CA SER A 483 1.04 13.17 -7.73
C SER A 483 0.40 13.73 -9.00
N ILE A 484 -0.92 13.87 -9.01
CA ILE A 484 -1.68 14.53 -10.10
C ILE A 484 -2.02 15.99 -9.81
N ILE A 485 -1.64 16.49 -8.64
CA ILE A 485 -1.65 17.93 -8.30
C ILE A 485 -0.28 18.38 -7.84
N GLU A 486 -0.01 19.66 -8.01
CA GLU A 486 1.18 20.34 -7.51
C GLU A 486 1.10 20.57 -5.98
N GLN A 487 2.22 20.98 -5.38
CA GLN A 487 2.31 21.25 -3.94
C GLN A 487 1.31 22.34 -3.48
N ASP A 488 0.98 23.31 -4.33
CA ASP A 488 -0.01 24.35 -4.04
C ASP A 488 -1.47 23.91 -4.30
N GLY A 489 -1.67 22.66 -4.72
CA GLY A 489 -2.97 22.08 -5.05
C GLY A 489 -3.45 22.38 -6.46
N SER A 490 -2.66 23.08 -7.30
CA SER A 490 -3.02 23.29 -8.69
C SER A 490 -3.00 21.98 -9.50
N PRO A 491 -3.93 21.80 -10.45
CA PRO A 491 -4.03 20.55 -11.21
C PRO A 491 -2.86 20.41 -12.21
N LEU A 492 -2.30 19.21 -12.31
CA LEU A 492 -1.37 18.84 -13.38
C LEU A 492 -2.14 18.46 -14.67
N PRO A 493 -1.46 18.40 -15.85
CA PRO A 493 -2.11 18.02 -17.10
C PRO A 493 -2.88 16.68 -17.03
N VAL A 494 -2.36 15.70 -16.28
CA VAL A 494 -3.03 14.42 -16.03
C VAL A 494 -4.36 14.58 -15.29
N TYR A 495 -4.44 15.45 -14.27
CA TYR A 495 -5.69 15.74 -13.56
C TYR A 495 -6.75 16.30 -14.51
N GLU A 496 -6.36 17.29 -15.34
CA GLU A 496 -7.29 17.91 -16.28
C GLU A 496 -7.82 16.90 -17.31
N ALA A 497 -6.94 16.05 -17.85
CA ALA A 497 -7.36 15.03 -18.79
C ALA A 497 -8.24 13.95 -18.14
N LEU A 498 -7.99 13.60 -16.88
CA LEU A 498 -8.83 12.68 -16.13
C LEU A 498 -10.20 13.28 -15.83
N ARG A 499 -10.31 14.57 -15.56
CA ARG A 499 -11.61 15.26 -15.45
C ARG A 499 -12.38 15.15 -16.77
N ASP A 500 -11.71 15.43 -17.88
CA ASP A 500 -12.35 15.62 -19.17
C ASP A 500 -12.56 14.31 -19.97
N MET A 501 -11.95 13.19 -19.57
CA MET A 501 -12.11 11.90 -20.25
C MET A 501 -13.50 11.27 -20.05
N PRO A 502 -13.99 10.44 -21.00
CA PRO A 502 -15.22 9.67 -20.82
C PRO A 502 -15.14 8.72 -19.63
N LYS A 503 -16.20 8.71 -18.82
CA LYS A 503 -16.39 7.78 -17.69
C LYS A 503 -17.21 6.58 -18.10
#